data_AF-A0A564YTH7-F1
#
_entry.id   AF-A0A564YTH7-F1
#
_cell.length_a   1.000
_cell.length_b   1.000
_cell.length_c   1.000
_cell.angle_alpha   90.00
_cell.angle_beta   90.00
_cell.angle_gamma   90.00
#
_symmetry.space_group_name_H-M   'P 1'
#
loop_
_entity.id
_entity.type
_entity.pdbx_description
1 polymer ?
#
loop_
_entity_poly.entity_id
_entity_poly.type
_entity_poly.pdbx_seq_one_letter_code
_entity_poly.pdbx_strand_id
1 'polypeptide(L)'
;SERFSESENGFFTPIERILAAEYILRQSDFQGVDDDYPDATKKTGLLSKAVGVDELKRKGIILAVFPLHEPETDSTRAYLLKNWASPRRICNPQPLDKIRKYFGEKVAFSFARIQFFM
;
A
#
# COMPACT_ATOMS: atom_id res chain seq x y z
N SER A 1 19.24 28.13 10.14
CA SER A 1 19.48 27.08 9.13
C SER A 1 19.57 25.76 9.89
N GLU A 2 18.43 25.18 10.27
CA GLU A 2 18.41 23.87 10.92
C GLU A 2 18.76 22.80 9.88
N ARG A 3 19.84 22.10 10.16
CA ARG A 3 20.44 21.07 9.32
C ARG A 3 19.65 19.79 9.62
N PHE A 4 18.94 19.25 8.64
CA PHE A 4 18.25 17.95 8.74
C PHE A 4 19.24 16.89 9.26
N SER A 5 18.92 16.25 10.38
CA SER A 5 19.78 15.23 10.98
C SER A 5 19.70 13.93 10.19
N GLU A 6 20.84 13.42 9.71
CA GLU A 6 20.98 12.24 8.84
C GLU A 6 20.61 10.87 9.47
N SER A 7 19.90 10.84 10.62
CA SER A 7 19.45 9.59 11.27
C SER A 7 17.94 9.32 11.14
N GLU A 8 17.24 10.03 10.25
CA GLU A 8 15.77 10.01 10.15
C GLU A 8 15.19 8.84 9.35
N ASN A 9 15.50 7.60 9.72
CA ASN A 9 14.76 6.42 9.23
C ASN A 9 13.25 6.47 9.57
N GLY A 10 12.84 7.42 10.42
CA GLY A 10 11.47 7.65 10.87
C GLY A 10 10.76 8.86 10.26
N PHE A 11 11.35 9.60 9.31
CA PHE A 11 10.69 10.77 8.70
C PHE A 11 9.36 10.39 8.04
N PHE A 12 9.41 9.38 7.16
CA PHE A 12 8.21 8.77 6.59
C PHE A 12 7.76 7.58 7.42
N THR A 13 6.48 7.54 7.75
CA THR A 13 5.79 6.36 8.26
C THR A 13 5.79 5.23 7.22
N PRO A 14 5.63 3.96 7.64
CA PRO A 14 5.50 2.85 6.71
C PRO A 14 4.38 3.07 5.68
N ILE A 15 3.24 3.62 6.10
CA ILE A 15 2.11 3.87 5.21
C ILE A 15 2.42 4.97 4.18
N GLU A 16 3.12 6.04 4.56
CA GLU A 16 3.56 7.08 3.61
C GLU A 16 4.54 6.50 2.57
N ARG A 17 5.47 5.64 2.99
CA ARG A 17 6.37 4.95 2.06
C ARG A 17 5.62 4.02 1.11
N ILE A 18 4.63 3.29 1.61
CA ILE A 18 3.75 2.43 0.81
C ILE A 18 2.99 3.27 -0.22
N LEU A 19 2.39 4.39 0.19
CA LEU A 19 1.63 5.26 -0.70
C LEU A 19 2.52 5.89 -1.77
N ALA A 20 3.74 6.30 -1.41
CA ALA A 20 4.72 6.80 -2.37
C ALA A 20 5.13 5.72 -3.39
N ALA A 21 5.40 4.50 -2.92
CA ALA A 21 5.72 3.36 -3.78
C ALA A 21 4.55 3.01 -4.71
N GLU A 22 3.32 2.98 -4.20
CA GLU A 22 2.12 2.75 -5.00
C GLU A 22 1.91 3.85 -6.05
N TYR A 23 2.17 5.11 -5.70
CA TYR A 23 2.08 6.23 -6.62
C TYR A 23 3.09 6.08 -7.76
N ILE A 24 4.37 5.85 -7.43
CA ILE A 24 5.42 5.63 -8.43
C ILE A 24 5.04 4.46 -9.33
N LEU A 25 4.63 3.34 -8.74
CA LEU A 25 4.26 2.14 -9.47
C LEU A 25 3.11 2.38 -10.46
N ARG A 26 2.12 3.21 -10.10
CA ARG A 26 1.01 3.59 -10.98
C ARG A 26 1.40 4.56 -12.09
N GLN A 27 2.43 5.38 -11.88
CA GLN A 27 2.91 6.35 -12.87
C GLN A 27 3.99 5.76 -13.80
N SER A 28 4.60 4.64 -13.42
CA SER A 28 5.61 3.98 -14.24
C SER A 28 5.00 3.27 -15.44
N ASP A 29 5.55 3.55 -16.62
CA ASP A 29 5.33 2.79 -17.84
C ASP A 29 6.44 1.73 -18.00
N PHE A 30 6.03 0.49 -18.26
CA PHE A 30 6.92 -0.62 -18.57
C PHE A 30 7.00 -0.83 -20.08
N GLN A 31 8.21 -1.07 -20.60
CA GLN A 31 8.38 -1.39 -22.02
C GLN A 31 7.72 -2.73 -22.34
N GLY A 32 6.85 -2.73 -23.36
CA GLY A 32 6.33 -3.96 -23.93
C GLY A 32 7.43 -4.76 -24.61
N VAL A 33 7.34 -6.08 -24.52
CA VAL A 33 8.16 -6.99 -25.34
C VAL A 33 7.47 -7.12 -26.70
N ASP A 34 8.18 -6.81 -27.77
CA ASP A 34 7.70 -7.08 -29.12
C ASP A 34 7.70 -8.60 -29.36
N ASP A 35 6.61 -9.12 -29.95
CA ASP A 35 6.54 -10.51 -30.37
C ASP A 35 7.46 -10.72 -31.59
N ASP A 36 8.67 -11.25 -31.39
CA ASP A 36 9.63 -11.55 -32.46
C ASP A 36 9.24 -12.82 -33.27
N TYR A 37 8.00 -13.29 -33.15
CA TYR A 37 7.50 -14.51 -33.79
C TYR A 37 6.98 -14.21 -35.22
N PRO A 38 7.53 -14.84 -36.27
CA PRO A 38 7.31 -14.45 -37.68
C PRO A 38 5.95 -14.86 -38.27
N ASP A 39 4.95 -15.20 -37.45
CA ASP A 39 3.62 -15.55 -37.95
C ASP A 39 2.74 -14.29 -38.11
N ALA A 40 2.71 -13.80 -39.35
CA ALA A 40 2.07 -12.54 -39.76
C ALA A 40 0.53 -12.48 -39.62
N THR A 41 -0.12 -13.53 -39.10
CA THR A 41 -1.59 -13.57 -39.00
C THR A 41 -2.18 -13.06 -37.67
N LYS A 42 -1.37 -12.74 -36.64
CA LYS A 42 -1.84 -12.11 -35.39
C LYS A 42 -0.97 -10.93 -34.97
N LYS A 43 -1.26 -9.74 -35.51
CA LYS A 43 -0.69 -8.46 -35.03
C LYS A 43 -1.39 -7.96 -33.76
N THR A 44 -1.33 -8.74 -32.69
CA THR A 44 -1.68 -8.26 -31.35
C THR A 44 -0.46 -8.47 -30.48
N GLY A 45 0.45 -7.50 -30.48
CA GLY A 45 1.61 -7.54 -29.58
C GLY A 45 1.14 -7.87 -28.16
N LEU A 46 1.78 -8.83 -27.51
CA LEU A 46 1.49 -9.26 -26.14
C LEU A 46 1.33 -8.07 -25.18
N LEU A 47 2.10 -7.00 -25.41
CA LEU A 47 2.09 -5.75 -24.66
C LEU A 47 2.25 -4.54 -25.60
N SER A 48 1.59 -3.42 -25.29
CA SER A 48 1.84 -2.15 -25.98
C SER A 48 3.24 -1.63 -25.63
N LYS A 49 3.79 -0.70 -26.43
CA LYS A 49 5.13 -0.12 -26.20
C LYS A 49 5.32 0.47 -24.80
N ALA A 50 4.25 0.95 -24.18
CA ALA A 50 4.18 1.35 -22.78
C ALA A 50 2.99 0.64 -22.13
N VAL A 51 3.21 0.02 -20.97
CA VAL A 51 2.19 -0.70 -20.20
C VAL A 51 2.26 -0.27 -18.74
N GLY A 52 1.13 0.10 -18.14
CA GLY A 52 1.04 0.34 -16.70
C GLY A 52 0.73 -0.93 -15.89
N VAL A 53 0.89 -0.87 -14.56
CA VAL A 53 0.64 -2.03 -13.67
C VAL A 53 -0.78 -2.60 -13.77
N ASP A 54 -1.79 -1.75 -13.99
CA ASP A 54 -3.18 -2.21 -14.11
C ASP A 54 -3.39 -3.07 -15.37
N GLU A 55 -2.70 -2.77 -16.45
CA GLU A 55 -2.74 -3.55 -17.70
C GLU A 55 -1.98 -4.87 -17.53
N LEU A 56 -0.83 -4.86 -16.85
CA LEU A 56 -0.10 -6.09 -16.47
C LEU A 56 -0.96 -7.02 -15.61
N LYS A 57 -1.73 -6.44 -14.69
CA LYS A 57 -2.68 -7.18 -13.85
C LYS A 57 -3.86 -7.73 -14.66
N ARG A 58 -4.44 -6.91 -15.55
CA ARG A 58 -5.56 -7.32 -16.42
C ARG A 58 -5.19 -8.47 -17.35
N LYS A 59 -3.95 -8.48 -17.85
CA LYS A 59 -3.41 -9.56 -18.69
C LYS A 59 -2.97 -10.80 -17.90
N GLY A 60 -3.02 -10.76 -16.57
CA GLY A 60 -2.64 -11.88 -15.71
C GLY A 60 -1.12 -12.12 -15.63
N ILE A 61 -0.30 -11.18 -16.10
CA ILE A 61 1.16 -11.26 -15.99
C ILE A 61 1.58 -11.04 -14.53
N ILE A 62 0.92 -10.08 -13.87
CA ILE A 62 1.04 -9.87 -12.42
C ILE A 62 -0.28 -10.28 -11.78
N LEU A 63 -0.23 -11.16 -10.79
CA LEU A 63 -1.43 -11.66 -10.10
C LEU A 63 -2.01 -10.61 -9.15
N ALA A 64 -1.15 -9.99 -8.34
CA ALA A 64 -1.56 -9.01 -7.35
C ALA A 64 -0.41 -8.09 -6.98
N VAL A 65 -0.77 -6.89 -6.53
CA VAL A 65 0.13 -5.93 -5.90
C VAL A 65 -0.52 -5.54 -4.59
N PHE A 66 0.22 -5.71 -3.49
CA PHE A 66 -0.26 -5.38 -2.16
C PHE A 66 0.92 -4.95 -1.28
N PRO A 67 0.70 -4.03 -0.34
CA PRO A 67 1.72 -3.69 0.64
C PRO A 67 1.94 -4.81 1.64
N LEU A 68 3.17 -4.92 2.14
CA LEU A 68 3.49 -5.86 3.20
C LEU A 68 3.15 -5.26 4.58
N HIS A 69 2.54 -6.06 5.44
CA HIS A 69 2.28 -5.67 6.82
C HIS A 69 3.55 -5.70 7.66
N GLU A 70 3.64 -4.80 8.66
CA GLU A 70 4.67 -4.87 9.70
C GLU A 70 4.65 -6.23 10.43
N PRO A 71 5.79 -6.70 10.96
CA PRO A 71 5.89 -7.98 11.66
C PRO A 71 4.98 -8.06 12.89
N GLU A 72 4.68 -9.26 13.37
CA GLU A 72 3.81 -9.45 14.55
C GLU A 72 4.49 -9.12 15.88
N THR A 73 5.79 -8.86 15.86
CA THR A 73 6.61 -8.52 17.03
C THR A 73 7.11 -7.08 16.93
N ASP A 74 7.08 -6.37 18.05
CA ASP A 74 7.60 -5.00 18.23
C ASP A 74 7.19 -3.99 17.13
N SER A 75 5.92 -4.03 16.73
CA SER A 75 5.39 -3.17 15.66
C SER A 75 4.08 -2.48 16.04
N THR A 76 3.67 -1.51 15.21
CA THR A 76 2.35 -0.87 15.36
C THR A 76 1.23 -1.89 15.18
N ARG A 77 1.41 -2.84 14.24
CA ARG A 77 0.50 -3.97 14.04
C ARG A 77 0.33 -4.80 15.31
N ALA A 78 1.43 -5.19 15.96
CA ALA A 78 1.42 -5.98 17.18
C ALA A 78 0.66 -5.27 18.31
N TYR A 79 0.90 -3.97 18.47
CA TYR A 79 0.18 -3.14 19.43
C TYR A 79 -1.33 -3.12 19.14
N LEU A 80 -1.73 -2.88 17.89
CA LEU A 80 -3.13 -2.76 17.48
C LEU A 80 -3.90 -4.08 17.70
N LEU A 81 -3.28 -5.22 17.38
CA LEU A 81 -3.85 -6.54 17.64
C LEU A 81 -4.12 -6.77 19.13
N LYS A 82 -3.19 -6.37 19.99
CA LYS A 82 -3.29 -6.58 21.45
C LYS A 82 -4.24 -5.60 22.14
N ASN A 83 -4.25 -4.34 21.72
CA ASN A 83 -4.88 -3.25 22.48
C ASN A 83 -6.15 -2.68 21.84
N TRP A 84 -6.47 -3.04 20.60
CA TRP A 84 -7.64 -2.51 19.89
C TRP A 84 -8.46 -3.58 19.18
N ALA A 85 -7.86 -4.36 18.27
CA ALA A 85 -8.55 -5.40 17.50
C ALA A 85 -8.82 -6.68 18.33
N SER A 86 -9.29 -6.51 19.56
CA SER A 86 -9.65 -7.58 20.49
C SER A 86 -11.06 -7.34 21.02
N PRO A 87 -11.91 -8.38 21.14
CA PRO A 87 -13.27 -8.25 21.66
C PRO A 87 -13.34 -7.58 23.05
N ARG A 88 -12.30 -7.77 23.87
CA ARG A 88 -12.19 -7.20 25.22
C ARG A 88 -11.97 -5.68 25.23
N ARG A 89 -11.67 -5.07 24.08
CA ARG A 89 -11.29 -3.66 23.94
C ARG A 89 -12.33 -2.83 23.18
N ILE A 90 -13.47 -3.40 22.82
CA ILE A 90 -14.52 -2.73 22.02
C ILE A 90 -15.07 -1.47 22.72
N CYS A 91 -15.26 -1.51 24.05
CA CYS A 91 -15.78 -0.37 24.82
C CYS A 91 -14.68 0.63 25.26
N ASN A 92 -13.42 0.39 24.89
CA ASN A 92 -12.34 1.33 25.21
C ASN A 92 -12.27 2.43 24.14
N PRO A 93 -11.76 3.63 24.47
CA PRO A 93 -11.45 4.63 23.47
C PRO A 93 -10.53 4.06 22.38
N GLN A 94 -10.88 4.23 21.11
CA GLN A 94 -10.10 3.69 20.01
C GLN A 94 -8.79 4.48 19.85
N PRO A 95 -7.64 3.82 19.64
CA PRO A 95 -6.36 4.50 19.47
C PRO A 95 -6.23 5.05 18.03
N LEU A 96 -7.02 6.06 17.70
CA LEU A 96 -7.17 6.63 16.35
C LEU A 96 -5.83 7.04 15.72
N ASP A 97 -4.90 7.60 16.49
CA ASP A 97 -3.58 8.00 16.00
C ASP A 97 -2.75 6.80 15.50
N LYS A 98 -2.81 5.67 16.22
CA LYS A 98 -2.09 4.45 15.83
C LYS A 98 -2.78 3.75 14.66
N ILE A 99 -4.12 3.79 14.61
CA ILE A 99 -4.89 3.31 13.46
C ILE A 99 -4.52 4.13 12.22
N ARG A 100 -4.45 5.46 12.34
CA ARG A 100 -4.04 6.36 11.24
C ARG A 100 -2.62 6.09 10.79
N LYS A 101 -1.67 5.96 11.71
CA LYS A 101 -0.26 5.70 11.37
C LYS A 101 -0.06 4.36 10.65
N TYR A 102 -0.92 3.38 10.89
CA TYR A 102 -0.80 2.04 10.30
C TYR A 102 -1.64 1.86 9.02
N PHE A 103 -2.91 2.28 9.03
CA PHE A 103 -3.85 2.07 7.92
C PHE A 103 -4.12 3.32 7.06
N GLY A 104 -3.65 4.49 7.49
CA GLY A 104 -3.92 5.77 6.84
C GLY A 104 -5.21 6.45 7.31
N GLU A 105 -5.43 7.65 6.79
CA GLU A 105 -6.47 8.59 7.21
C GLU A 105 -7.88 8.04 6.97
N LYS A 106 -8.13 7.41 5.82
CA LYS A 106 -9.45 6.91 5.43
C LYS A 106 -9.99 5.85 6.41
N VAL A 107 -9.13 4.94 6.84
CA VAL A 107 -9.49 3.89 7.80
C VAL A 107 -9.67 4.48 9.19
N ALA A 108 -8.74 5.33 9.63
CA ALA A 108 -8.85 6.01 10.92
C ALA A 108 -10.14 6.84 11.05
N PHE A 109 -10.53 7.55 9.99
CA PHE A 109 -11.77 8.33 9.97
C PHE A 109 -13.02 7.45 10.07
N SER A 110 -13.02 6.30 9.39
CA SER A 110 -14.12 5.32 9.50
C SER A 110 -14.31 4.85 10.95
N PHE A 111 -13.21 4.58 11.65
CA PHE A 111 -13.26 4.16 13.05
C PHE A 111 -13.58 5.30 14.03
N ALA A 112 -13.12 6.52 13.76
CA ALA A 112 -13.52 7.70 14.52
C ALA A 112 -15.03 7.91 14.47
N ARG A 113 -15.64 7.73 13.27
CA ARG A 113 -17.09 7.76 13.10
C ARG A 113 -17.78 6.67 13.92
N ILE A 114 -17.27 5.43 13.89
CA ILE A 114 -17.84 4.32 14.69
C ILE A 114 -17.80 4.64 16.18
N GLN A 115 -16.68 5.15 16.69
CA GLN A 115 -16.56 5.53 18.10
C GLN A 115 -17.51 6.65 18.49
N PHE A 116 -17.76 7.61 17.61
CA PHE A 116 -18.70 8.70 17.87
C PHE A 116 -20.15 8.21 18.03
N PHE A 117 -20.51 7.09 17.40
CA PHE A 117 -21.85 6.50 17.46
C PHE A 117 -22.01 5.38 18.50
N MET A 118 -20.94 5.00 19.21
CA MET A 118 -20.94 4.00 20.29
C MET A 118 -20.92 4.68 21.65
#